data_AF-C3MFF5-F1
#
_entry.id   AF-C3MFF5-F1
#
_cell.length_a   1.000
_cell.length_b   1.000
_cell.length_c   1.000
_cell.angle_alpha   90.00
_cell.angle_beta   90.00
_cell.angle_gamma   90.00
#
_symmetry.space_group_name_H-M   'P 1'
#
loop_
_entity.id
_entity.type
_entity.pdbx_description
1 polymer ?
#
loop_
_entity_poly.entity_id
_entity_poly.type
_entity_poly.pdbx_seq_one_letter_code
_entity_poly.pdbx_strand_id
1 'polypeptide(L)'
;MKLIDDMMTVKEPENGGRTAIDRFDFQTAWGISKVLKLHAADLNYAVAFEFHDDIVSLDDADAPTKAVFYQVKTQEAGNWTITRLVDRPMSTGKVPKPKASFVGKMFGNFKRFGSAAEKLVFVSNQPLVEIGTKYGEASFSTAKPEDVAKFVTAMKLENKGFKEVDHLGYFHFDYCELNLASYEQAVFGEVSLFLKDHTSAEPGSVPFTLHLANEGKRRSKRLANVKSFADLKASKFMTRADMDKWLGALDSAYLYRPSWETTSRQLAVPHQEDSRLEREWNSYMAERKRRWSAGTLELAANVKETVTPVIDAAATLKGGMEGCLPLVSDEVRRWKPNATDDFVKAVILYEYKR
;
A
#
# COMPACT_ATOMS: atom_id res chain seq x y z
N MET A 1 -9.45 41.70 -12.29
CA MET A 1 -10.60 40.81 -12.01
C MET A 1 -10.85 39.77 -13.09
N LYS A 2 -10.63 40.07 -14.38
CA LYS A 2 -10.91 39.15 -15.51
C LYS A 2 -10.40 37.70 -15.35
N LEU A 3 -9.18 37.49 -14.86
CA LEU A 3 -8.61 36.14 -14.71
C LEU A 3 -9.30 35.29 -13.63
N ILE A 4 -9.76 35.89 -12.52
CA ILE A 4 -10.48 35.15 -11.46
C ILE A 4 -11.83 34.69 -11.99
N ASP A 5 -12.53 35.57 -12.71
CA ASP A 5 -13.81 35.25 -13.34
C ASP A 5 -13.64 34.20 -14.45
N ASP A 6 -12.58 34.31 -15.26
CA ASP A 6 -12.23 33.33 -16.29
C ASP A 6 -11.91 31.95 -15.66
N MET A 7 -11.16 31.89 -14.55
CA MET A 7 -10.85 30.63 -13.85
C MET A 7 -12.07 29.95 -13.23
N MET A 8 -13.11 30.71 -12.88
CA MET A 8 -14.36 30.16 -12.31
C MET A 8 -15.37 29.72 -13.38
N THR A 9 -15.21 30.16 -14.64
CA THR A 9 -16.22 29.98 -15.70
C THR A 9 -15.72 29.15 -16.88
N VAL A 10 -14.41 29.16 -17.18
CA VAL A 10 -13.83 28.32 -18.22
C VAL A 10 -13.76 26.89 -17.70
N LYS A 11 -14.59 26.01 -18.28
CA LYS A 11 -14.63 24.58 -17.94
C LYS A 11 -13.27 23.93 -18.24
N GLU A 12 -12.68 23.27 -17.25
CA GLU A 12 -11.41 22.58 -17.43
C GLU A 12 -11.50 21.53 -18.56
N PRO A 13 -10.54 21.50 -19.49
CA PRO A 13 -10.46 20.46 -20.50
C PRO A 13 -9.90 19.17 -19.86
N GLU A 14 -10.78 18.17 -19.72
CA GLU A 14 -10.55 16.80 -19.23
C GLU A 14 -10.07 16.63 -17.76
N ASN A 15 -10.96 16.08 -16.93
CA ASN A 15 -10.64 15.54 -15.60
C ASN A 15 -9.88 14.20 -15.63
N GLY A 16 -9.46 13.73 -16.81
CA GLY A 16 -8.93 12.37 -17.00
C GLY A 16 -7.72 12.05 -16.10
N GLY A 17 -6.84 13.03 -15.88
CA GLY A 17 -5.68 12.88 -15.00
C GLY A 17 -6.05 12.74 -13.53
N ARG A 18 -6.95 13.59 -13.01
CA ARG A 18 -7.43 13.53 -11.63
C ARG A 18 -8.22 12.25 -11.37
N THR A 19 -9.13 11.89 -12.27
CA THR A 19 -9.91 10.65 -12.18
C THR A 19 -9.00 9.40 -12.23
N ALA A 20 -7.87 9.45 -12.95
CA ALA A 20 -6.92 8.35 -12.95
C ALA A 20 -6.18 8.21 -11.61
N ILE A 21 -5.81 9.33 -10.97
CA ILE A 21 -5.18 9.34 -9.64
C ILE A 21 -6.17 8.80 -8.61
N ASP A 22 -7.40 9.33 -8.55
CA ASP A 22 -8.41 8.91 -7.58
C ASP A 22 -8.73 7.41 -7.68
N ARG A 23 -8.74 6.86 -8.91
CA ARG A 23 -8.94 5.42 -9.14
C ARG A 23 -7.77 4.58 -8.65
N PHE A 24 -6.55 5.06 -8.88
CA PHE A 24 -5.34 4.38 -8.42
C PHE A 24 -5.25 4.37 -6.88
N ASP A 25 -5.61 5.47 -6.24
CA ASP A 25 -5.64 5.58 -4.79
C ASP A 25 -6.71 4.66 -4.19
N PHE A 26 -7.89 4.56 -4.81
CA PHE A 26 -8.91 3.57 -4.42
C PHE A 26 -8.42 2.12 -4.57
N GLN A 27 -7.76 1.79 -5.68
CA GLN A 27 -7.17 0.46 -5.89
C GLN A 27 -6.14 0.12 -4.81
N THR A 28 -5.28 1.10 -4.47
CA THR A 28 -4.28 0.96 -3.42
C THR A 28 -4.95 0.74 -2.06
N ALA A 29 -5.98 1.53 -1.75
CA ALA A 29 -6.79 1.41 -0.53
C ALA A 29 -7.40 0.01 -0.39
N TRP A 30 -8.06 -0.50 -1.43
CA TRP A 30 -8.63 -1.85 -1.41
C TRP A 30 -7.54 -2.94 -1.27
N GLY A 31 -6.41 -2.77 -1.94
CA GLY A 31 -5.26 -3.68 -1.81
C GLY A 31 -4.70 -3.71 -0.38
N ILE A 32 -4.65 -2.56 0.31
CA ILE A 32 -4.28 -2.50 1.73
C ILE A 32 -5.30 -3.26 2.58
N SER A 33 -6.60 -2.99 2.43
CA SER A 33 -7.65 -3.73 3.14
C SER A 33 -7.51 -5.24 2.95
N LYS A 34 -7.14 -5.69 1.74
CA LYS A 34 -6.88 -7.11 1.45
C LYS A 34 -5.67 -7.65 2.22
N VAL A 35 -4.56 -6.92 2.24
CA VAL A 35 -3.35 -7.29 3.02
C VAL A 35 -3.68 -7.42 4.51
N LEU A 36 -4.41 -6.46 5.07
CA LEU A 36 -4.82 -6.50 6.49
C LEU A 36 -5.64 -7.74 6.80
N LYS A 37 -6.63 -8.06 5.96
CA LYS A 37 -7.49 -9.24 6.12
C LYS A 37 -6.71 -10.56 6.03
N LEU A 38 -5.77 -10.66 5.08
CA LEU A 38 -4.94 -11.86 4.94
C LEU A 38 -4.00 -12.03 6.14
N HIS A 39 -3.43 -10.94 6.65
CA HIS A 39 -2.56 -10.98 7.82
C HIS A 39 -3.32 -11.32 9.10
N ALA A 40 -4.48 -10.71 9.32
CA ALA A 40 -5.33 -11.01 10.48
C ALA A 40 -5.87 -12.47 10.47
N ALA A 41 -5.93 -13.10 9.30
CA ALA A 41 -6.27 -14.52 9.14
C ALA A 41 -5.06 -15.47 9.33
N ASP A 42 -3.90 -14.94 9.72
CA ASP A 42 -2.64 -15.67 9.91
C ASP A 42 -2.20 -16.50 8.68
N LEU A 43 -2.48 -15.99 7.48
CA LEU A 43 -2.10 -16.64 6.23
C LEU A 43 -0.70 -16.20 5.80
N ASN A 44 0.04 -17.10 5.14
CA ASN A 44 1.13 -16.66 4.26
C ASN A 44 0.53 -16.07 2.99
N TYR A 45 1.12 -15.00 2.46
CA TYR A 45 0.60 -14.32 1.27
C TYR A 45 1.61 -13.40 0.62
N ALA A 46 1.34 -13.10 -0.65
CA ALA A 46 1.96 -12.01 -1.38
C ALA A 46 0.91 -11.26 -2.22
N VAL A 47 0.76 -9.96 -2.01
CA VAL A 47 -0.21 -9.10 -2.72
C VAL A 47 0.51 -8.12 -3.64
N ALA A 48 0.30 -8.25 -4.96
CA ALA A 48 0.84 -7.34 -5.96
C ALA A 48 -0.09 -6.19 -6.30
N PHE A 49 0.51 -5.05 -6.62
CA PHE A 49 -0.17 -3.85 -7.10
C PHE A 49 0.22 -3.59 -8.55
N GLU A 50 -0.75 -3.35 -9.44
CA GLU A 50 -0.56 -3.12 -10.88
C GLU A 50 0.37 -4.17 -11.51
N PHE A 51 -0.03 -5.44 -11.42
CA PHE A 51 0.73 -6.57 -11.94
C PHE A 51 -0.21 -7.69 -12.38
N HIS A 52 -0.29 -7.94 -13.70
CA HIS A 52 -1.26 -8.82 -14.39
C HIS A 52 -2.74 -8.42 -14.27
N ASP A 53 -3.14 -7.83 -13.16
CA ASP A 53 -4.42 -7.13 -12.96
C ASP A 53 -4.19 -5.91 -12.04
N ASP A 54 -5.26 -5.22 -11.65
CA ASP A 54 -5.17 -4.07 -10.73
C ASP A 54 -4.53 -4.52 -9.39
N ILE A 55 -5.01 -5.64 -8.83
CA ILE A 55 -4.41 -6.33 -7.67
C ILE A 55 -4.34 -7.84 -7.91
N VAL A 56 -3.28 -8.50 -7.43
CA VAL A 56 -3.16 -9.98 -7.45
C VAL A 56 -2.73 -10.48 -6.09
N SER A 57 -3.37 -11.52 -5.55
CA SER A 57 -2.90 -12.19 -4.33
C SER A 57 -2.45 -13.61 -4.62
N LEU A 58 -1.31 -14.00 -4.06
CA LEU A 58 -0.81 -15.37 -4.05
C LEU A 58 -1.13 -16.04 -2.72
N ASP A 59 -1.38 -17.35 -2.77
CA ASP A 59 -1.67 -18.21 -1.61
C ASP A 59 -0.48 -18.45 -0.68
N ASP A 60 0.74 -18.22 -1.17
CA ASP A 60 1.97 -18.31 -0.40
C ASP A 60 3.01 -17.29 -0.92
N ALA A 61 3.84 -16.73 -0.03
CA ALA A 61 4.83 -15.72 -0.40
C ALA A 61 6.13 -16.32 -0.98
N ASP A 62 6.41 -17.59 -0.70
CA ASP A 62 7.70 -18.24 -0.97
C ASP A 62 7.55 -19.35 -2.01
N ALA A 63 6.47 -20.11 -1.94
CA ALA A 63 6.14 -21.20 -2.86
C ALA A 63 4.67 -21.13 -3.34
N PRO A 64 4.29 -20.06 -4.07
CA PRO A 64 2.90 -19.88 -4.51
C PRO A 64 2.44 -20.98 -5.46
N THR A 65 1.24 -21.51 -5.22
CA THR A 65 0.59 -22.49 -6.10
C THR A 65 -0.65 -21.92 -6.81
N LYS A 66 -1.23 -20.86 -6.23
CA LYS A 66 -2.47 -20.25 -6.70
C LYS A 66 -2.37 -18.72 -6.68
N ALA A 67 -3.09 -18.11 -7.61
CA ALA A 67 -3.24 -16.67 -7.73
C ALA A 67 -4.71 -16.29 -7.87
N VAL A 68 -5.13 -15.27 -7.15
CA VAL A 68 -6.41 -14.60 -7.36
C VAL A 68 -6.17 -13.25 -8.02
N PHE A 69 -6.87 -12.99 -9.13
CA PHE A 69 -6.76 -11.76 -9.90
C PHE A 69 -7.96 -10.87 -9.62
N TYR A 70 -7.70 -9.62 -9.24
CA TYR A 70 -8.72 -8.64 -8.89
C TYR A 70 -8.70 -7.48 -9.88
N GLN A 71 -9.79 -7.34 -10.63
CA GLN A 71 -10.06 -6.19 -11.47
C GLN A 71 -10.94 -5.21 -10.69
N VAL A 72 -10.33 -4.18 -10.12
CA VAL A 72 -10.96 -3.16 -9.28
C VAL A 72 -11.46 -2.01 -10.14
N LYS A 73 -12.75 -1.72 -10.06
CA LYS A 73 -13.41 -0.66 -10.83
C LYS A 73 -14.36 0.13 -9.95
N THR A 74 -14.35 1.45 -10.12
CA THR A 74 -15.18 2.34 -9.32
C THR A 74 -16.27 3.03 -10.15
N GLN A 75 -17.37 3.38 -9.48
CA GLN A 75 -18.47 4.16 -10.05
C GLN A 75 -19.02 5.16 -9.03
N GLU A 76 -19.17 6.41 -9.46
CA GLU A 76 -19.78 7.47 -8.63
C GLU A 76 -21.23 7.16 -8.28
N ALA A 77 -22.00 6.65 -9.24
CA ALA A 77 -23.41 6.29 -9.07
C ALA A 77 -23.84 5.17 -10.02
N GLY A 78 -25.00 4.58 -9.72
CA GLY A 78 -25.58 3.48 -10.47
C GLY A 78 -25.03 2.12 -10.06
N ASN A 79 -25.53 1.08 -10.72
CA ASN A 79 -25.13 -0.30 -10.45
C ASN A 79 -24.36 -0.88 -11.64
N TRP A 80 -23.52 -1.87 -11.37
CA TRP A 80 -23.04 -2.76 -12.41
C TRP A 80 -24.14 -3.70 -12.86
N THR A 81 -24.06 -4.12 -14.11
CA THR A 81 -24.89 -5.18 -14.69
C THR A 81 -24.00 -6.12 -15.47
N ILE A 82 -24.42 -7.38 -15.63
CA ILE A 82 -23.70 -8.34 -16.48
C ILE A 82 -23.56 -7.77 -17.90
N THR A 83 -24.60 -7.12 -18.43
CA THR A 83 -24.54 -6.43 -19.72
C THR A 83 -23.39 -5.44 -19.81
N ARG A 84 -23.17 -4.64 -18.76
CA ARG A 84 -22.06 -3.67 -18.72
C ARG A 84 -20.70 -4.34 -18.56
N LEU A 85 -20.63 -5.47 -17.85
CA LEU A 85 -19.38 -6.21 -17.67
C LEU A 85 -18.92 -6.90 -18.96
N VAL A 86 -19.86 -7.39 -19.77
CA VAL A 86 -19.61 -8.05 -21.06
C VAL A 86 -19.58 -7.09 -22.24
N ASP A 87 -19.84 -5.79 -22.02
CA ASP A 87 -19.85 -4.79 -23.08
C ASP A 87 -18.48 -4.66 -23.77
N ARG A 88 -18.52 -4.48 -25.09
CA ARG A 88 -17.33 -4.42 -25.97
C ARG A 88 -17.34 -3.13 -26.77
N PRO A 89 -17.03 -1.99 -26.13
CA PRO A 89 -17.06 -0.70 -26.81
C PRO A 89 -16.04 -0.65 -27.95
N MET A 90 -16.38 0.07 -29.01
CA MET A 90 -15.51 0.20 -30.18
C MET A 90 -14.28 1.06 -29.87
N SER A 91 -13.13 0.71 -30.47
CA SER A 91 -11.92 1.55 -30.41
C SER A 91 -12.07 2.82 -31.25
N THR A 92 -11.42 3.90 -30.82
CA THR A 92 -11.43 5.22 -31.47
C THR A 92 -10.37 5.35 -32.58
N GLY A 93 -9.93 4.22 -33.15
CA GLY A 93 -8.89 4.18 -34.19
C GLY A 93 -9.42 4.30 -35.62
N LYS A 94 -8.51 4.43 -36.60
CA LYS A 94 -8.84 4.51 -38.04
C LYS A 94 -9.72 3.35 -38.55
N VAL A 95 -9.61 2.18 -37.94
CA VAL A 95 -10.54 1.05 -38.11
C VAL A 95 -11.07 0.67 -36.73
N PRO A 96 -12.29 1.08 -36.39
CA PRO A 96 -12.91 0.74 -35.11
C PRO A 96 -13.02 -0.78 -34.96
N LYS A 97 -12.49 -1.32 -33.86
CA LYS A 97 -12.61 -2.74 -33.49
C LYS A 97 -13.22 -2.84 -32.09
N PRO A 98 -14.05 -3.86 -31.80
CA PRO A 98 -14.56 -4.08 -30.46
C PRO A 98 -13.40 -4.30 -29.49
N LYS A 99 -13.33 -3.53 -28.41
CA LYS A 99 -12.39 -3.75 -27.31
C LYS A 99 -12.74 -5.06 -26.58
N ALA A 100 -11.79 -5.54 -25.78
CA ALA A 100 -12.09 -6.60 -24.83
C ALA A 100 -13.04 -6.06 -23.74
N SER A 101 -14.03 -6.87 -23.36
CA SER A 101 -14.90 -6.57 -22.22
C SER A 101 -14.13 -6.65 -20.91
N PHE A 102 -14.72 -6.21 -19.79
CA PHE A 102 -14.07 -6.35 -18.49
C PHE A 102 -13.81 -7.83 -18.17
N VAL A 103 -14.83 -8.66 -18.33
CA VAL A 103 -14.74 -10.10 -18.05
C VAL A 103 -13.89 -10.84 -19.09
N GLY A 104 -13.83 -10.34 -20.33
CA GLY A 104 -12.91 -10.82 -21.36
C GLY A 104 -11.44 -10.59 -21.00
N LYS A 105 -11.11 -9.42 -20.43
CA LYS A 105 -9.76 -9.14 -19.90
C LYS A 105 -9.42 -10.05 -18.73
N MET A 106 -10.33 -10.18 -17.77
CA MET A 106 -10.18 -11.08 -16.63
C MET A 106 -9.93 -12.52 -17.10
N PHE A 107 -10.70 -13.01 -18.08
CA PHE A 107 -10.48 -14.35 -18.66
C PHE A 107 -9.12 -14.50 -19.34
N GLY A 108 -8.54 -13.40 -19.83
CA GLY A 108 -7.17 -13.36 -20.33
C GLY A 108 -6.14 -13.82 -19.30
N ASN A 109 -6.37 -13.55 -18.01
CA ASN A 109 -5.49 -14.05 -16.94
C ASN A 109 -5.64 -15.57 -16.76
N PHE A 110 -6.85 -16.11 -16.76
CA PHE A 110 -7.05 -17.57 -16.75
C PHE A 110 -6.37 -18.26 -17.94
N LYS A 111 -6.46 -17.69 -19.15
CA LYS A 111 -5.75 -18.26 -20.32
C LYS A 111 -4.23 -18.30 -20.17
N ARG A 112 -3.65 -17.37 -19.40
CA ARG A 112 -2.20 -17.26 -19.19
C ARG A 112 -1.71 -18.17 -18.07
N PHE A 113 -2.51 -18.33 -17.01
CA PHE A 113 -2.11 -19.03 -15.78
C PHE A 113 -2.81 -20.38 -15.58
N GLY A 114 -3.82 -20.72 -16.40
CA GLY A 114 -4.57 -21.96 -16.31
C GLY A 114 -5.19 -22.15 -14.94
N SER A 115 -5.13 -23.38 -14.42
CA SER A 115 -5.65 -23.75 -13.10
C SER A 115 -4.92 -23.10 -11.92
N ALA A 116 -3.76 -22.46 -12.14
CA ALA A 116 -3.12 -21.66 -11.10
C ALA A 116 -3.88 -20.34 -10.84
N ALA A 117 -4.72 -19.89 -11.78
CA ALA A 117 -5.67 -18.81 -11.51
C ALA A 117 -6.86 -19.38 -10.73
N GLU A 118 -6.85 -19.21 -9.41
CA GLU A 118 -7.89 -19.75 -8.54
C GLU A 118 -9.22 -18.99 -8.72
N LYS A 119 -9.16 -17.67 -8.84
CA LYS A 119 -10.33 -16.81 -9.05
C LYS A 119 -9.99 -15.59 -9.90
N LEU A 120 -11.01 -15.11 -10.61
CA LEU A 120 -11.07 -13.87 -11.35
C LEU A 120 -12.17 -13.02 -10.74
N VAL A 121 -11.80 -11.98 -10.00
CA VAL A 121 -12.73 -11.23 -9.16
C VAL A 121 -12.89 -9.82 -9.70
N PHE A 122 -14.13 -9.43 -10.00
CA PHE A 122 -14.46 -8.04 -10.30
C PHE A 122 -14.85 -7.33 -9.00
N VAL A 123 -14.09 -6.32 -8.60
CA VAL A 123 -14.26 -5.60 -7.34
C VAL A 123 -14.84 -4.21 -7.60
N SER A 124 -15.82 -3.78 -6.80
CA SER A 124 -16.41 -2.45 -6.96
C SER A 124 -17.03 -1.89 -5.68
N ASN A 125 -17.08 -0.54 -5.60
CA ASN A 125 -17.81 0.23 -4.58
C ASN A 125 -19.32 0.35 -4.83
N GLN A 126 -19.80 -0.15 -5.97
CA GLN A 126 -21.22 -0.27 -6.34
C GLN A 126 -21.58 -1.73 -6.57
N PRO A 127 -22.83 -2.15 -6.28
CA PRO A 127 -23.26 -3.53 -6.40
C PRO A 127 -23.43 -3.97 -7.86
N LEU A 128 -23.48 -5.29 -8.06
CA LEU A 128 -23.89 -5.95 -9.31
C LEU A 128 -25.32 -6.44 -9.17
N VAL A 129 -26.24 -5.91 -9.99
CA VAL A 129 -27.69 -6.14 -9.85
C VAL A 129 -28.04 -7.63 -9.81
N GLU A 130 -27.37 -8.43 -10.64
CA GLU A 130 -27.65 -9.86 -10.82
C GLU A 130 -27.13 -10.74 -9.67
N ILE A 131 -26.27 -10.20 -8.79
CA ILE A 131 -25.72 -10.90 -7.62
C ILE A 131 -26.34 -10.39 -6.32
N GLY A 132 -26.57 -9.08 -6.22
CA GLY A 132 -27.25 -8.45 -5.09
C GLY A 132 -26.44 -7.32 -4.45
N THR A 133 -26.94 -6.86 -3.30
CA THR A 133 -26.44 -5.67 -2.58
C THR A 133 -25.76 -5.99 -1.26
N LYS A 134 -25.54 -7.28 -0.96
CA LYS A 134 -24.79 -7.68 0.23
C LYS A 134 -23.30 -7.50 -0.04
N TYR A 135 -22.59 -6.83 0.87
CA TYR A 135 -21.13 -6.73 0.80
C TYR A 135 -20.46 -8.11 0.84
N GLY A 136 -19.33 -8.20 0.15
CA GLY A 136 -18.49 -9.39 0.06
C GLY A 136 -18.49 -10.06 -1.32
N GLU A 137 -17.79 -11.19 -1.37
CA GLU A 137 -17.53 -11.96 -2.58
C GLU A 137 -18.65 -12.97 -2.85
N ALA A 138 -19.09 -13.05 -4.11
CA ALA A 138 -20.02 -14.07 -4.59
C ALA A 138 -19.68 -14.51 -6.02
N SER A 139 -19.87 -15.80 -6.29
CA SER A 139 -19.65 -16.39 -7.62
C SER A 139 -20.70 -15.92 -8.63
N PHE A 140 -20.30 -15.71 -9.89
CA PHE A 140 -21.24 -15.42 -10.98
C PHE A 140 -22.26 -16.54 -11.19
N SER A 141 -21.93 -17.77 -10.76
CA SER A 141 -22.84 -18.91 -10.81
C SER A 141 -24.04 -18.79 -9.86
N THR A 142 -24.04 -17.84 -8.91
CA THR A 142 -25.19 -17.61 -8.02
C THR A 142 -26.23 -16.66 -8.61
N ALA A 143 -25.93 -16.04 -9.76
CA ALA A 143 -26.91 -15.22 -10.48
C ALA A 143 -28.06 -16.07 -11.02
N LYS A 144 -29.17 -15.42 -11.41
CA LYS A 144 -30.30 -16.12 -12.00
C LYS A 144 -29.91 -16.82 -13.31
N PRO A 145 -30.55 -17.95 -13.66
CA PRO A 145 -30.23 -18.69 -14.89
C PRO A 145 -30.27 -17.84 -16.16
N GLU A 146 -31.21 -16.90 -16.29
CA GLU A 146 -31.27 -16.00 -17.43
C GLU A 146 -30.05 -15.08 -17.55
N ASP A 147 -29.48 -14.65 -16.43
CA ASP A 147 -28.35 -13.74 -16.38
C ASP A 147 -27.02 -14.48 -16.57
N VAL A 148 -26.91 -15.70 -16.03
CA VAL A 148 -25.82 -16.63 -16.34
C VAL A 148 -25.78 -16.93 -17.84
N ALA A 149 -26.93 -17.21 -18.46
CA ALA A 149 -27.01 -17.49 -19.88
C ALA A 149 -26.55 -16.29 -20.74
N LYS A 150 -26.90 -15.06 -20.36
CA LYS A 150 -26.42 -13.83 -21.01
C LYS A 150 -24.89 -13.73 -20.92
N PHE A 151 -24.33 -13.90 -19.72
CA PHE A 151 -22.89 -13.87 -19.50
C PHE A 151 -22.16 -14.91 -20.35
N VAL A 152 -22.60 -16.18 -20.29
CA VAL A 152 -21.99 -17.28 -21.03
C VAL A 152 -22.03 -17.05 -22.54
N THR A 153 -23.17 -16.57 -23.05
CA THR A 153 -23.33 -16.27 -24.48
C THR A 153 -22.34 -15.21 -24.94
N ALA A 154 -22.23 -14.10 -24.19
CA ALA A 154 -21.28 -13.04 -24.50
C ALA A 154 -19.83 -13.52 -24.41
N MET A 155 -19.49 -14.33 -23.39
CA MET A 155 -18.15 -14.89 -23.22
C MET A 155 -17.77 -15.86 -24.34
N LYS A 156 -18.68 -16.72 -24.80
CA LYS A 156 -18.45 -17.61 -25.95
C LYS A 156 -18.23 -16.82 -27.25
N LEU A 157 -18.95 -15.71 -27.43
CA LEU A 157 -18.80 -14.82 -28.59
C LEU A 157 -17.44 -14.11 -28.60
N GLU A 158 -17.00 -13.59 -27.46
CA GLU A 158 -15.71 -12.92 -27.34
C GLU A 158 -14.54 -13.90 -27.34
N ASN A 159 -14.71 -15.07 -26.70
CA ASN A 159 -13.68 -16.05 -26.44
C ASN A 159 -14.15 -17.46 -26.85
N LYS A 160 -13.79 -17.88 -28.06
CA LYS A 160 -14.15 -19.22 -28.60
C LYS A 160 -13.74 -20.41 -27.71
N GLY A 161 -12.71 -20.24 -26.88
CA GLY A 161 -12.25 -21.27 -25.93
C GLY A 161 -13.00 -21.29 -24.60
N PHE A 162 -13.96 -20.40 -24.37
CA PHE A 162 -14.73 -20.36 -23.12
C PHE A 162 -15.75 -21.50 -23.07
N LYS A 163 -15.70 -22.30 -22.01
CA LYS A 163 -16.63 -23.38 -21.71
C LYS A 163 -17.26 -23.10 -20.34
N GLU A 164 -18.58 -23.13 -20.29
CA GLU A 164 -19.34 -22.78 -19.08
C GLU A 164 -19.00 -23.68 -17.89
N VAL A 165 -19.08 -25.01 -18.10
CA VAL A 165 -18.79 -26.02 -17.07
C VAL A 165 -17.38 -25.86 -16.50
N ASP A 166 -16.42 -25.56 -17.37
CA ASP A 166 -15.01 -25.51 -16.98
C ASP A 166 -14.63 -24.14 -16.39
N HIS A 167 -15.25 -23.04 -16.83
CA HIS A 167 -14.71 -21.70 -16.59
C HIS A 167 -15.62 -20.75 -15.79
N LEU A 168 -16.92 -20.99 -15.72
CA LEU A 168 -17.84 -20.05 -15.03
C LEU A 168 -17.50 -19.90 -13.54
N GLY A 169 -17.10 -21.00 -12.88
CA GLY A 169 -16.79 -21.01 -11.45
C GLY A 169 -15.60 -20.16 -11.03
N TYR A 170 -14.76 -19.70 -11.97
CA TYR A 170 -13.65 -18.80 -11.68
C TYR A 170 -14.09 -17.33 -11.55
N PHE A 171 -15.28 -16.94 -12.03
CA PHE A 171 -15.72 -15.55 -12.03
C PHE A 171 -16.47 -15.21 -10.75
N HIS A 172 -15.99 -14.19 -10.05
CA HIS A 172 -16.59 -13.70 -8.81
C HIS A 172 -16.78 -12.19 -8.88
N PHE A 173 -17.75 -11.70 -8.12
CA PHE A 173 -17.98 -10.29 -7.87
C PHE A 173 -17.72 -10.02 -6.38
N ASP A 174 -16.93 -9.00 -6.06
CA ASP A 174 -16.74 -8.53 -4.69
C ASP A 174 -17.35 -7.12 -4.55
N TYR A 175 -18.49 -7.05 -3.86
CA TYR A 175 -19.03 -5.77 -3.45
C TYR A 175 -18.27 -5.29 -2.21
N CYS A 176 -17.31 -4.39 -2.42
CA CYS A 176 -16.47 -3.91 -1.33
C CYS A 176 -17.17 -2.82 -0.51
N GLU A 177 -16.82 -2.74 0.77
CA GLU A 177 -17.37 -1.76 1.72
C GLU A 177 -16.80 -0.35 1.54
N LEU A 178 -15.70 -0.21 0.79
CA LEU A 178 -15.06 1.08 0.54
C LEU A 178 -15.93 1.95 -0.36
N ASN A 179 -16.20 3.18 0.10
CA ASN A 179 -16.94 4.18 -0.65
C ASN A 179 -15.99 5.18 -1.33
N LEU A 180 -16.29 5.62 -2.55
CA LEU A 180 -15.48 6.59 -3.30
C LEU A 180 -15.23 7.91 -2.56
N ALA A 181 -16.18 8.38 -1.76
CA ALA A 181 -16.06 9.65 -1.04
C ALA A 181 -15.28 9.53 0.29
N SER A 182 -15.11 8.31 0.81
CA SER A 182 -14.59 8.09 2.16
C SER A 182 -13.64 6.90 2.32
N TYR A 183 -13.10 6.36 1.22
CA TYR A 183 -12.25 5.18 1.26
C TYR A 183 -10.97 5.42 2.06
N GLU A 184 -10.42 6.65 2.01
CA GLU A 184 -9.24 7.01 2.80
C GLU A 184 -9.54 6.85 4.30
N GLN A 185 -10.60 7.48 4.79
CA GLN A 185 -10.99 7.42 6.21
C GLN A 185 -11.32 5.98 6.63
N ALA A 186 -11.95 5.19 5.76
CA ALA A 186 -12.22 3.79 6.00
C ALA A 186 -10.92 2.99 6.22
N VAL A 187 -9.93 3.13 5.33
CA VAL A 187 -8.64 2.43 5.46
C VAL A 187 -7.87 2.90 6.70
N PHE A 188 -7.88 4.19 7.04
CA PHE A 188 -7.30 4.66 8.31
C PHE A 188 -7.97 3.99 9.52
N GLY A 189 -9.29 3.81 9.48
CA GLY A 189 -10.05 3.09 10.51
C GLY A 189 -9.65 1.61 10.60
N GLU A 190 -9.61 0.92 9.46
CA GLU A 190 -9.20 -0.49 9.38
C GLU A 190 -7.79 -0.70 9.92
N VAL A 191 -6.83 0.14 9.52
CA VAL A 191 -5.44 0.09 10.03
C VAL A 191 -5.40 0.36 11.53
N SER A 192 -6.20 1.32 12.02
CA SER A 192 -6.23 1.64 13.45
C SER A 192 -6.72 0.46 14.29
N LEU A 193 -7.78 -0.23 13.84
CA LEU A 193 -8.28 -1.44 14.49
C LEU A 193 -7.27 -2.58 14.39
N PHE A 194 -6.70 -2.79 13.21
CA PHE A 194 -5.69 -3.82 12.98
C PHE A 194 -4.48 -3.65 13.92
N LEU A 195 -3.92 -2.44 14.04
CA LEU A 195 -2.77 -2.18 14.91
C LEU A 195 -3.08 -2.39 16.39
N LYS A 196 -4.31 -2.13 16.83
CA LYS A 196 -4.74 -2.38 18.21
C LYS A 196 -4.66 -3.87 18.56
N ASP A 197 -4.97 -4.73 17.60
CA ASP A 197 -5.00 -6.19 17.80
C ASP A 197 -3.62 -6.85 17.60
N HIS A 198 -2.70 -6.18 16.87
CA HIS A 198 -1.43 -6.76 16.44
C HIS A 198 -0.18 -6.07 17.01
N THR A 199 -0.35 -4.97 17.75
CA THR A 199 0.79 -4.23 18.31
C THR A 199 0.49 -3.76 19.74
N SER A 200 1.54 -3.63 20.52
CA SER A 200 1.51 -3.06 21.88
C SER A 200 1.64 -1.53 21.87
N ALA A 201 1.99 -0.96 20.72
CA ALA A 201 2.25 0.46 20.53
C ALA A 201 0.96 1.31 20.47
N GLU A 202 0.99 2.49 21.09
CA GLU A 202 -0.07 3.49 20.86
C GLU A 202 -0.18 3.87 19.37
N PRO A 203 -1.38 4.21 18.87
CA PRO A 203 -1.69 4.22 17.45
C PRO A 203 -0.87 5.25 16.68
N GLY A 204 0.19 4.76 16.04
CA GLY A 204 0.78 5.35 14.85
C GLY A 204 -0.03 5.03 13.59
N SER A 205 -1.36 4.92 13.69
CA SER A 205 -2.20 4.41 12.59
C SER A 205 -2.15 5.28 11.35
N VAL A 206 -2.12 6.61 11.52
CA VAL A 206 -1.91 7.53 10.40
C VAL A 206 -0.56 7.30 9.71
N PRO A 207 0.58 7.40 10.41
CA PRO A 207 1.89 7.15 9.82
C PRO A 207 2.01 5.74 9.19
N PHE A 208 1.44 4.72 9.83
CA PHE A 208 1.48 3.35 9.31
C PHE A 208 0.63 3.19 8.05
N THR A 209 -0.57 3.78 8.01
CA THR A 209 -1.43 3.78 6.81
C THR A 209 -0.72 4.45 5.63
N LEU A 210 -0.08 5.61 5.86
CA LEU A 210 0.70 6.31 4.84
C LEU A 210 1.89 5.47 4.36
N HIS A 211 2.55 4.75 5.26
CA HIS A 211 3.61 3.81 4.90
C HIS A 211 3.10 2.69 3.99
N LEU A 212 1.97 2.05 4.32
CA LEU A 212 1.36 1.02 3.48
C LEU A 212 0.95 1.55 2.10
N ALA A 213 0.35 2.75 2.04
CA ALA A 213 -0.01 3.40 0.79
C ALA A 213 1.22 3.71 -0.09
N ASN A 214 2.30 4.19 0.53
CA ASN A 214 3.55 4.43 -0.17
C ASN A 214 4.17 3.13 -0.71
N GLU A 215 4.09 2.03 0.04
CA GLU A 215 4.57 0.72 -0.42
C GLU A 215 3.72 0.16 -1.57
N GLY A 216 2.39 0.29 -1.51
CA GLY A 216 1.51 -0.05 -2.63
C GLY A 216 1.86 0.75 -3.89
N LYS A 217 2.05 2.07 -3.75
CA LYS A 217 2.46 2.97 -4.84
C LYS A 217 3.87 2.69 -5.34
N ARG A 218 4.81 2.31 -4.48
CA ARG A 218 6.17 1.92 -4.88
C ARG A 218 6.11 0.67 -5.76
N ARG A 219 5.29 -0.31 -5.37
CA ARG A 219 5.12 -1.60 -6.05
C ARG A 219 4.28 -1.53 -7.32
N SER A 220 3.40 -0.54 -7.45
CA SER A 220 2.65 -0.33 -8.69
C SER A 220 3.52 0.12 -9.87
N LYS A 221 4.69 0.71 -9.60
CA LYS A 221 5.61 1.21 -10.64
C LYS A 221 6.08 0.09 -11.59
N ARG A 222 6.49 0.50 -12.80
CA ARG A 222 6.96 -0.42 -13.84
C ARG A 222 8.14 -1.26 -13.33
N LEU A 223 8.10 -2.56 -13.63
CA LEU A 223 9.20 -3.49 -13.35
C LEU A 223 10.47 -3.06 -14.09
N ALA A 224 11.57 -2.92 -13.34
CA ALA A 224 12.91 -2.86 -13.89
C ALA A 224 13.55 -4.26 -13.80
N ASN A 225 14.09 -4.76 -14.91
CA ASN A 225 14.95 -5.96 -15.06
C ASN A 225 14.92 -6.97 -13.88
N VAL A 226 13.81 -7.69 -13.74
CA VAL A 226 13.64 -8.78 -12.76
C VAL A 226 14.33 -10.04 -13.28
N LYS A 227 15.26 -10.62 -12.52
CA LYS A 227 16.04 -11.81 -12.92
C LYS A 227 15.68 -13.07 -12.14
N SER A 228 14.98 -12.93 -11.02
CA SER A 228 14.56 -14.04 -10.16
C SER A 228 13.17 -13.82 -9.56
N PHE A 229 12.58 -14.88 -9.00
CA PHE A 229 11.33 -14.75 -8.25
C PHE A 229 11.49 -13.88 -6.99
N ALA A 230 12.66 -13.93 -6.33
CA ALA A 230 12.97 -13.06 -5.20
C ALA A 230 12.96 -11.57 -5.62
N ASP A 231 13.55 -11.23 -6.78
CA ASP A 231 13.51 -9.87 -7.33
C ASP A 231 12.07 -9.44 -7.65
N LEU A 232 11.28 -10.37 -8.22
CA LEU A 232 9.88 -10.10 -8.55
C LEU A 232 9.08 -9.79 -7.28
N LYS A 233 9.25 -10.64 -6.26
CA LYS A 233 8.61 -10.51 -4.95
C LYS A 233 8.94 -9.15 -4.33
N ALA A 234 10.22 -8.82 -4.22
CA ALA A 234 10.68 -7.55 -3.67
C ALA A 234 10.16 -6.33 -4.45
N SER A 235 10.02 -6.45 -5.77
CA SER A 235 9.58 -5.35 -6.63
C SER A 235 8.08 -5.13 -6.66
N LYS A 236 7.26 -6.19 -6.60
CA LYS A 236 5.81 -6.11 -6.86
C LYS A 236 4.91 -6.46 -5.70
N PHE A 237 5.38 -7.28 -4.77
CA PHE A 237 4.50 -7.93 -3.81
C PHE A 237 4.72 -7.43 -2.39
N MET A 238 3.63 -7.07 -1.72
CA MET A 238 3.57 -6.91 -0.27
C MET A 238 3.31 -8.26 0.38
N THR A 239 4.25 -8.69 1.22
CA THR A 239 4.26 -10.04 1.79
C THR A 239 3.95 -10.03 3.28
N ARG A 240 3.62 -11.20 3.83
CA ARG A 240 3.51 -11.39 5.28
C ARG A 240 4.77 -10.92 6.01
N ALA A 241 5.95 -11.33 5.53
CA ALA A 241 7.24 -10.97 6.11
C ALA A 241 7.51 -9.46 6.12
N ASP A 242 7.06 -8.73 5.10
CA ASP A 242 7.14 -7.25 5.10
C ASP A 242 6.27 -6.65 6.21
N MET A 243 5.04 -7.13 6.36
CA MET A 243 4.12 -6.69 7.40
C MET A 243 4.66 -7.00 8.79
N ASP A 244 5.15 -8.23 9.03
CA ASP A 244 5.79 -8.61 10.29
C ASP A 244 6.97 -7.69 10.62
N LYS A 245 7.82 -7.40 9.62
CA LYS A 245 8.96 -6.49 9.77
C LYS A 245 8.50 -5.09 10.16
N TRP A 246 7.46 -4.56 9.52
CA TRP A 246 6.96 -3.22 9.81
C TRP A 246 6.25 -3.12 11.16
N LEU A 247 5.50 -4.16 11.55
CA LEU A 247 4.86 -4.27 12.87
C LEU A 247 5.92 -4.37 13.97
N GLY A 248 6.92 -5.25 13.81
CA GLY A 248 8.04 -5.37 14.73
C GLY A 248 8.85 -4.09 14.86
N ALA A 249 9.01 -3.33 13.77
CA ALA A 249 9.64 -2.00 13.81
C ALA A 249 8.79 -0.98 14.59
N LEU A 250 7.46 -1.04 14.48
CA LEU A 250 6.54 -0.18 15.21
C LEU A 250 6.56 -0.50 16.72
N ASP A 251 6.48 -1.78 17.09
CA ASP A 251 6.59 -2.21 18.48
C ASP A 251 7.95 -1.85 19.07
N SER A 252 9.04 -2.08 18.33
CA SER A 252 10.39 -1.70 18.78
C SER A 252 10.51 -0.19 18.99
N ALA A 253 9.90 0.62 18.13
CA ALA A 253 9.87 2.07 18.27
C ALA A 253 9.09 2.54 19.51
N TYR A 254 8.10 1.76 19.98
CA TYR A 254 7.31 2.08 21.15
C TYR A 254 7.93 1.54 22.44
N LEU A 255 8.29 0.26 22.47
CA LEU A 255 8.83 -0.44 23.64
C LEU A 255 10.23 0.06 24.02
N TYR A 256 11.06 0.42 23.04
CA TYR A 256 12.42 0.94 23.26
C TYR A 256 12.50 2.45 23.05
N ARG A 257 11.46 3.19 23.46
CA ARG A 257 11.54 4.64 23.45
C ARG A 257 12.60 5.09 24.46
N PRO A 258 13.73 5.65 24.03
CA PRO A 258 14.78 5.97 24.96
C PRO A 258 14.40 7.20 25.79
N SER A 259 14.81 7.19 27.05
CA SER A 259 14.57 8.29 27.98
C SER A 259 15.67 9.34 27.84
N TRP A 260 15.29 10.60 27.58
CA TRP A 260 16.23 11.72 27.63
C TRP A 260 16.87 11.81 29.01
N GLU A 261 16.09 11.65 30.09
CA GLU A 261 16.59 11.74 31.46
C GLU A 261 17.72 10.73 31.76
N THR A 262 17.61 9.51 31.22
CA THR A 262 18.68 8.50 31.37
C THR A 262 19.91 8.85 30.53
N THR A 263 19.69 9.41 29.34
CA THR A 263 20.75 9.80 28.41
C THR A 263 21.52 11.01 28.90
N SER A 264 20.81 12.05 29.37
CA SER A 264 21.35 13.28 29.96
C SER A 264 22.27 12.98 31.15
N ARG A 265 21.85 12.07 32.04
CA ARG A 265 22.67 11.62 33.18
C ARG A 265 24.02 11.05 32.77
N GLN A 266 24.09 10.35 31.63
CA GLN A 266 25.33 9.76 31.11
C GLN A 266 26.16 10.75 30.27
N LEU A 267 25.49 11.72 29.63
CA LEU A 267 26.13 12.74 28.83
C LEU A 267 26.87 13.76 29.70
N ALA A 268 26.31 14.09 30.87
CA ALA A 268 26.91 14.94 31.90
C ALA A 268 27.40 16.31 31.38
N VAL A 269 26.60 16.95 30.52
CA VAL A 269 26.89 18.26 29.92
C VAL A 269 26.34 19.42 30.76
N PRO A 270 26.83 20.67 30.57
CA PRO A 270 26.28 21.84 31.23
C PRO A 270 24.79 22.05 30.91
N HIS A 271 24.04 22.60 31.88
CA HIS A 271 22.59 22.78 31.78
C HIS A 271 22.11 23.44 30.47
N GLN A 272 22.80 24.48 29.99
CA GLN A 272 22.43 25.13 28.73
C GLN A 272 22.55 24.23 27.50
N GLU A 273 23.56 23.36 27.46
CA GLU A 273 23.72 22.38 26.39
C GLU A 273 22.69 21.25 26.52
N ASP A 274 22.50 20.76 27.75
CA ASP A 274 21.49 19.76 28.08
C ASP A 274 20.08 20.17 27.60
N SER A 275 19.63 21.38 27.95
CA SER A 275 18.32 21.89 27.54
C SER A 275 18.18 22.08 26.02
N ARG A 276 19.26 22.44 25.31
CA ARG A 276 19.22 22.52 23.84
C ARG A 276 19.08 21.14 23.22
N LEU A 277 19.85 20.17 23.70
CA LEU A 277 19.79 18.79 23.21
C LEU A 277 18.46 18.12 23.55
N GLU A 278 17.88 18.37 24.73
CA GLU A 278 16.55 17.88 25.09
C GLU A 278 15.47 18.39 24.12
N ARG A 279 15.52 19.69 23.79
CA ARG A 279 14.56 20.27 22.84
C ARG A 279 14.69 19.61 21.47
N GLU A 280 15.91 19.43 20.98
CA GLU A 280 16.12 18.80 19.68
C GLU A 280 15.83 17.29 19.70
N TRP A 281 16.03 16.60 20.83
CA TRP A 281 15.62 15.21 21.05
C TRP A 281 14.10 15.07 20.94
N ASN A 282 13.36 15.95 21.61
CA ASN A 282 11.90 16.02 21.49
C ASN A 282 11.44 16.37 20.08
N SER A 283 12.14 17.29 19.40
CA SER A 283 11.92 17.64 17.99
C SER A 283 12.11 16.43 17.08
N TYR A 284 13.19 15.65 17.28
CA TYR A 284 13.45 14.44 16.50
C TYR A 284 12.39 13.37 16.74
N MET A 285 12.00 13.12 18.00
CA MET A 285 10.90 12.20 18.32
C MET A 285 9.61 12.58 17.60
N ALA A 286 9.25 13.86 17.58
CA ALA A 286 8.05 14.35 16.90
C ALA A 286 8.15 14.17 15.37
N GLU A 287 9.29 14.50 14.76
CA GLU A 287 9.52 14.31 13.32
C GLU A 287 9.50 12.84 12.93
N ARG A 288 10.11 11.96 13.72
CA ARG A 288 10.12 10.50 13.49
C ARG A 288 8.71 9.93 13.52
N LYS A 289 7.85 10.39 14.46
CA LYS A 289 6.43 10.01 14.51
C LYS A 289 5.65 10.57 13.31
N ARG A 290 5.91 11.82 12.92
CA ARG A 290 5.21 12.49 11.81
C ARG A 290 5.57 11.92 10.44
N ARG A 291 6.84 11.52 10.24
CA ARG A 291 7.40 11.09 8.95
C ARG A 291 7.65 9.58 8.87
N TRP A 292 6.88 8.75 9.60
CA TRP A 292 7.06 7.30 9.50
C TRP A 292 6.91 6.83 8.05
N SER A 293 8.00 6.33 7.50
CA SER A 293 8.11 5.91 6.10
C SER A 293 9.32 5.00 5.96
N ALA A 294 9.42 4.27 4.85
CA ALA A 294 10.61 3.49 4.53
C ALA A 294 11.91 4.32 4.66
N GLY A 295 11.92 5.58 4.20
CA GLY A 295 13.11 6.44 4.29
C GLY A 295 13.47 6.88 5.71
N THR A 296 12.48 7.10 6.58
CA THR A 296 12.74 7.38 8.01
C THR A 296 13.23 6.14 8.74
N LEU A 297 12.72 4.95 8.39
CA LEU A 297 13.21 3.68 8.92
C LEU A 297 14.63 3.38 8.48
N GLU A 298 14.94 3.64 7.20
CA GLU A 298 16.28 3.48 6.63
C GLU A 298 17.29 4.43 7.29
N LEU A 299 16.98 5.73 7.39
CA LEU A 299 17.82 6.68 8.12
C LEU A 299 18.08 6.20 9.55
N ALA A 300 17.04 5.82 10.28
CA ALA A 300 17.17 5.42 11.68
C ALA A 300 18.06 4.16 11.83
N ALA A 301 17.94 3.20 10.90
CA ALA A 301 18.80 2.02 10.86
C ALA A 301 20.26 2.37 10.53
N ASN A 302 20.48 3.16 9.47
CA ASN A 302 21.81 3.57 9.02
C ASN A 302 22.56 4.38 10.08
N VAL A 303 21.87 5.35 10.71
CA VAL A 303 22.45 6.13 11.80
C VAL A 303 22.83 5.20 12.95
N LYS A 304 21.93 4.32 13.41
CA LYS A 304 22.23 3.39 14.50
C LYS A 304 23.45 2.52 14.19
N GLU A 305 23.48 1.90 13.02
CA GLU A 305 24.60 1.07 12.56
C GLU A 305 25.92 1.84 12.51
N THR A 306 25.87 3.10 12.09
CA THR A 306 27.06 3.98 11.99
C THR A 306 27.56 4.44 13.36
N VAL A 307 26.66 4.83 14.27
CA VAL A 307 27.05 5.50 15.53
C VAL A 307 27.39 4.53 16.64
N THR A 308 26.75 3.36 16.70
CA THR A 308 26.98 2.35 17.75
C THR A 308 28.46 2.00 17.94
N PRO A 309 29.21 1.55 16.91
CA PRO A 309 30.62 1.16 17.10
C PRO A 309 31.52 2.32 17.54
N VAL A 310 31.21 3.55 17.11
CA VAL A 310 31.99 4.75 17.46
C VAL A 310 31.74 5.16 18.91
N ILE A 311 30.49 5.11 19.36
CA ILE A 311 30.13 5.44 20.74
C ILE A 311 30.63 4.37 21.71
N ASP A 312 30.51 3.09 21.37
CA ASP A 312 30.98 1.98 22.20
C ASP A 312 32.51 2.00 22.40
N ALA A 313 33.26 2.50 21.41
CA ALA A 313 34.71 2.65 21.50
C ALA A 313 35.16 3.94 22.21
N ALA A 314 34.25 4.88 22.46
CA ALA A 314 34.59 6.18 23.04
C ALA A 314 34.70 6.12 24.57
N ALA A 315 35.62 6.90 25.14
CA ALA A 315 35.81 6.99 26.59
C ALA A 315 34.62 7.64 27.32
N THR A 316 33.82 8.46 26.63
CA THR A 316 32.63 9.12 27.17
C THR A 316 31.54 9.19 26.12
N LEU A 317 30.27 9.21 26.55
CA LEU A 317 29.13 9.36 25.65
C LEU A 317 29.20 10.68 24.86
N LYS A 318 29.67 11.76 25.49
CA LYS A 318 29.90 13.06 24.83
C LYS A 318 30.94 12.96 23.73
N GLY A 319 32.08 12.32 24.01
CA GLY A 319 33.15 12.11 23.02
C GLY A 319 32.69 11.25 21.84
N GLY A 320 31.91 10.19 22.11
CA GLY A 320 31.32 9.34 21.07
C GLY A 320 30.33 10.11 20.20
N MET A 321 29.42 10.87 20.82
CA MET A 321 28.46 11.74 20.12
C MET A 321 29.17 12.77 19.22
N GLU A 322 30.20 13.45 19.73
CA GLU A 322 30.97 14.42 18.96
C GLU A 322 31.74 13.77 17.80
N GLY A 323 32.30 12.58 18.03
CA GLY A 323 32.98 11.80 16.98
C GLY A 323 32.05 11.30 15.87
N CYS A 324 30.76 11.06 16.19
CA CYS A 324 29.75 10.65 15.22
C CYS A 324 29.21 11.80 14.36
N LEU A 325 29.28 13.04 14.84
CA LEU A 325 28.69 14.20 14.19
C LEU A 325 29.06 14.31 12.69
N PRO A 326 30.35 14.25 12.27
CA PRO A 326 30.69 14.35 10.85
C PRO A 326 30.26 13.13 10.02
N LEU A 327 30.01 11.97 10.64
CA LEU A 327 29.70 10.73 9.93
C LEU A 327 28.25 10.71 9.43
N VAL A 328 27.31 11.22 10.23
CA VAL A 328 25.87 11.13 9.94
C VAL A 328 25.21 12.47 9.57
N SER A 329 25.94 13.58 9.70
CA SER A 329 25.44 14.93 9.44
C SER A 329 24.78 15.09 8.06
N ASP A 330 25.43 14.60 7.00
CA ASP A 330 24.92 14.74 5.64
C ASP A 330 23.64 13.95 5.43
N GLU A 331 23.57 12.72 5.96
CA GLU A 331 22.39 11.87 5.85
C GLU A 331 21.20 12.46 6.60
N VAL A 332 21.42 12.92 7.85
CA VAL A 332 20.38 13.57 8.65
C VAL A 332 19.88 14.85 7.98
N ARG A 333 20.78 15.67 7.40
CA ARG A 333 20.40 16.90 6.70
C ARG A 333 19.72 16.67 5.35
N ARG A 334 19.96 15.54 4.69
CA ARG A 334 19.16 15.11 3.53
C ARG A 334 17.72 14.78 3.95
N TRP A 335 17.55 14.13 5.09
CA TRP A 335 16.22 13.79 5.61
C TRP A 335 15.47 15.00 6.20
N LYS A 336 16.18 15.87 6.94
CA LYS A 336 15.67 17.13 7.47
C LYS A 336 16.58 18.30 7.02
N PRO A 337 16.25 18.95 5.90
CA PRO A 337 16.97 20.14 5.45
C PRO A 337 17.03 21.20 6.56
N ASN A 338 18.19 21.84 6.71
CA ASN A 338 18.48 22.84 7.74
C ASN A 338 18.52 22.31 9.19
N ALA A 339 18.68 21.00 9.39
CA ALA A 339 18.97 20.46 10.73
C ALA A 339 20.27 21.07 11.31
N THR A 340 20.17 21.58 12.53
CA THR A 340 21.30 22.11 13.30
C THR A 340 22.19 20.98 13.81
N ASP A 341 23.42 21.30 14.22
CA ASP A 341 24.32 20.30 14.82
C ASP A 341 23.73 19.71 16.11
N ASP A 342 23.05 20.53 16.92
CA ASP A 342 22.34 20.06 18.11
C ASP A 342 21.21 19.07 17.75
N PHE A 343 20.55 19.25 16.61
CA PHE A 343 19.59 18.27 16.09
C PHE A 343 20.26 16.98 15.67
N VAL A 344 21.38 17.04 14.93
CA VAL A 344 22.13 15.84 14.53
C VAL A 344 22.65 15.09 15.77
N LYS A 345 23.17 15.80 16.77
CA LYS A 345 23.57 15.21 18.07
C LYS A 345 22.41 14.51 18.76
N ALA A 346 21.23 15.12 18.79
CA ALA A 346 20.04 14.51 19.35
C ALA A 346 19.63 13.22 18.59
N VAL A 347 19.73 13.21 17.26
CA VAL A 347 19.49 12.01 16.44
C VAL A 347 20.48 10.89 16.77
N ILE A 348 21.78 11.22 16.86
CA ILE A 348 22.85 10.27 17.24
C ILE A 348 22.54 9.63 18.59
N LEU A 349 22.27 10.46 19.60
CA LEU A 349 22.00 9.97 20.95
C LEU A 349 20.71 9.13 20.99
N TYR A 350 19.67 9.55 20.27
CA TYR A 350 18.38 8.83 20.24
C TYR A 350 18.53 7.44 19.63
N GLU A 351 19.14 7.37 18.44
CA GLU A 351 19.27 6.11 17.70
C GLU A 351 20.30 5.16 18.32
N TYR A 352 21.30 5.68 19.04
CA TYR A 352 22.19 4.85 19.87
C TYR A 352 21.46 4.21 21.06
N LYS A 353 20.50 4.91 21.66
CA LYS A 353 19.79 4.47 22.88
C LYS A 353 18.54 3.62 22.59
N ARG A 354 18.03 3.67 21.37
CA ARG A 354 16.98 2.78 20.84
C ARG A 354 17.63 1.48 20.38
#